data_AF-A0A8J4BJQ6-F1
#
_entry.id   AF-A0A8J4BJQ6-F1
#
_cell.length_a   1.000
_cell.length_b   1.000
_cell.length_c   1.000
_cell.angle_alpha   90.00
_cell.angle_beta   90.00
_cell.angle_gamma   90.00
#
_symmetry.space_group_name_H-M   'P 1'
#
loop_
_entity.id
_entity.type
_entity.pdbx_description
1 polymer ?
#
loop_
_entity_poly.entity_id
_entity_poly.type
_entity_poly.pdbx_seq_one_letter_code
_entity_poly.pdbx_strand_id
1 'polypeptide(L)'
;MSGVVALVALAAAGAVGIRRLIQLKRRASTTTTEPDPVTPEAADRSVVIVDNGARPFVVRLSYKRRVATVYRTLWGEDIWTCTSSEVLRSFRYRRAFVGVDPSEHKMDADAKQAKKKRNTATTAAADATATDAAAPTASDVAAPAAPRKLWWFGGTSVLLDLGRRRYVYIGWVIYTFTAYDDIVDYVGTMGNSHVTYPFAVGKKNTYMMIETTYIPNHILRTCR
;
A
#
# COMPACT_ATOMS: atom_id res chain seq x y z
N MET A 1 -47.33 25.87 66.61
CA MET A 1 -47.90 25.57 65.27
C MET A 1 -46.83 25.97 64.27
N SER A 2 -45.79 25.18 63.97
CA SER A 2 -45.76 23.85 63.32
C SER A 2 -46.54 23.82 62.02
N GLY A 3 -45.84 23.73 60.88
CA GLY A 3 -46.41 23.56 59.54
C GLY A 3 -45.46 24.08 58.45
N VAL A 4 -44.44 23.34 58.04
CA VAL A 4 -44.40 22.38 56.91
C VAL A 4 -43.93 23.04 55.59
N VAL A 5 -42.85 22.45 55.09
CA VAL A 5 -42.14 22.68 53.83
C VAL A 5 -43.03 22.37 52.61
N ALA A 6 -42.91 23.16 51.54
CA ALA A 6 -43.20 22.71 50.18
C ALA A 6 -42.24 23.38 49.18
N LEU A 7 -41.15 22.64 48.93
CA LEU A 7 -40.22 22.80 47.83
C LEU A 7 -40.96 22.48 46.52
N VAL A 8 -41.12 23.44 45.61
CA VAL A 8 -41.55 23.15 44.23
C VAL A 8 -40.34 23.28 43.32
N ALA A 9 -39.86 22.11 42.90
CA ALA A 9 -38.90 21.95 41.83
C ALA A 9 -39.57 22.24 40.48
N LEU A 10 -38.96 23.07 39.64
CA LEU A 10 -39.28 23.14 38.23
C LEU A 10 -38.05 22.77 37.39
N ALA A 11 -38.32 21.82 36.49
CA ALA A 11 -37.44 21.08 35.60
C ALA A 11 -36.34 21.90 34.88
N ALA A 12 -35.12 21.37 34.93
CA ALA A 12 -34.12 21.54 33.87
C ALA A 12 -33.78 20.16 33.29
N ALA A 13 -34.66 19.66 32.42
CA ALA A 13 -34.33 18.59 31.49
C ALA A 13 -33.71 19.24 30.25
N GLY A 14 -32.40 19.10 30.05
CA GLY A 14 -31.75 19.61 28.86
C GLY A 14 -30.25 19.39 28.88
N ALA A 15 -29.77 18.64 27.89
CA ALA A 15 -28.37 18.40 27.58
C ALA A 15 -27.61 17.38 28.45
N VAL A 16 -28.05 16.11 28.40
CA VAL A 16 -27.10 14.98 28.41
C VAL A 16 -26.42 14.92 27.03
N GLY A 17 -25.68 15.98 26.72
CA GLY A 17 -24.72 15.99 25.62
C GLY A 17 -23.53 15.18 26.09
N ILE A 18 -23.40 13.95 25.58
CA ILE A 18 -22.27 13.06 25.78
C ILE A 18 -21.01 13.73 25.20
N ARG A 19 -20.44 14.69 25.94
CA ARG A 19 -19.03 15.06 25.81
C ARG A 19 -18.24 13.95 26.47
N ARG A 20 -18.08 12.83 25.76
CA ARG A 20 -17.04 11.86 26.08
C ARG A 20 -15.72 12.55 25.79
N LEU A 21 -15.23 13.25 26.81
CA LEU A 21 -13.89 13.79 26.87
C LEU A 21 -12.94 12.62 26.58
N ILE A 22 -12.34 12.62 25.40
CA ILE A 22 -11.29 11.67 25.03
C ILE A 22 -10.10 12.03 25.92
N GLN A 23 -10.06 11.50 27.15
CA GLN A 23 -8.82 11.39 27.89
C GLN A 23 -7.95 10.35 27.18
N LEU A 24 -7.24 10.80 26.15
CA LEU A 24 -6.07 10.12 25.63
C LEU A 24 -5.04 10.10 26.76
N LYS A 25 -5.10 9.05 27.57
CA LYS A 25 -4.08 8.70 28.56
C LYS A 25 -2.78 8.54 27.78
N ARG A 26 -1.95 9.59 27.75
CA ARG A 26 -0.58 9.57 27.20
C ARG A 26 0.19 8.55 28.04
N ARG A 27 0.17 7.28 27.62
CA ARG A 27 1.13 6.30 28.13
C ARG A 27 2.51 6.81 27.78
N ALA A 28 3.40 6.84 28.77
CA ALA A 28 4.79 7.20 28.60
C ALA A 28 5.34 6.49 27.35
N SER A 29 5.79 7.29 26.40
CA SER A 29 6.38 6.83 25.15
C SER A 29 7.62 6.04 25.53
N THR A 30 7.53 4.71 25.48
CA THR A 30 8.71 3.86 25.52
C THR A 30 9.55 4.29 24.33
N THR A 31 10.75 4.83 24.60
CA THR A 31 11.72 5.26 23.58
C THR A 31 12.02 4.06 22.71
N THR A 32 11.25 3.92 21.64
CA THR A 32 11.38 2.83 20.69
C THR A 32 12.52 3.26 19.79
N THR A 33 13.71 2.71 20.02
CA THR A 33 14.87 2.94 19.14
C THR A 33 14.43 2.74 17.70
N GLU A 34 14.61 3.78 16.89
CA GLU A 34 14.27 3.72 15.47
C GLU A 34 15.06 2.59 14.81
N PRO A 35 14.44 1.72 13.99
CA PRO A 35 15.17 0.63 13.35
C PRO A 35 16.17 1.18 12.34
N ASP A 36 17.32 0.50 12.21
CA ASP A 36 18.32 0.85 11.23
C ASP A 36 17.71 0.89 9.82
N PRO A 37 18.01 1.93 9.02
CA PRO A 37 17.49 2.06 7.65
C PRO A 37 17.72 0.84 6.76
N VAL A 38 16.84 0.64 5.77
CA VAL A 38 16.97 -0.40 4.74
C VAL A 38 17.68 0.17 3.52
N THR A 39 18.96 -0.15 3.36
CA THR A 39 19.76 0.25 2.18
C THR A 39 19.19 -0.36 0.90
N PRO A 40 19.51 0.18 -0.29
CA PRO A 40 19.04 -0.36 -1.57
C PRO A 40 19.36 -1.85 -1.74
N GLU A 41 20.55 -2.28 -1.33
CA GLU A 41 21.05 -3.66 -1.48
C GLU A 41 20.37 -4.62 -0.50
N ALA A 42 19.91 -4.09 0.64
CA ALA A 42 19.20 -4.84 1.67
C ALA A 42 17.68 -4.87 1.46
N ALA A 43 17.16 -4.16 0.47
CA ALA A 43 15.74 -4.07 0.18
C ALA A 43 15.27 -5.30 -0.60
N ASP A 44 14.29 -6.02 -0.08
CA ASP A 44 13.58 -7.08 -0.80
C ASP A 44 12.63 -6.49 -1.85
N ARG A 45 12.13 -5.27 -1.60
CA ARG A 45 11.28 -4.52 -2.53
C ARG A 45 11.46 -3.02 -2.36
N SER A 46 11.48 -2.30 -3.46
CA SER A 46 11.43 -0.84 -3.50
C SER A 46 10.14 -0.40 -4.17
N VAL A 47 9.43 0.54 -3.55
CA VAL A 47 8.19 1.12 -4.07
C VAL A 47 8.42 2.62 -4.25
N VAL A 48 8.34 3.10 -5.49
CA VAL A 48 8.41 4.53 -5.79
C VAL A 48 7.00 5.10 -5.70
N ILE A 49 6.78 5.98 -4.74
CA ILE A 49 5.49 6.64 -4.54
C ILE A 49 5.59 8.04 -5.12
N VAL A 50 4.69 8.36 -6.04
CA VAL A 50 4.61 9.68 -6.67
C VAL A 50 3.49 10.46 -6.00
N ASP A 51 3.83 11.58 -5.36
CA ASP A 51 2.86 12.57 -4.92
C ASP A 51 2.43 13.44 -6.12
N ASN A 52 1.20 13.97 -6.10
CA ASN A 52 0.63 14.85 -7.13
C ASN A 52 1.46 16.14 -7.32
N GLY A 53 2.38 16.45 -6.40
CA GLY A 53 3.37 17.52 -6.53
C GLY A 53 4.68 17.14 -7.23
N ALA A 54 4.73 16.00 -7.94
CA ALA A 54 5.91 15.49 -8.67
C ALA A 54 7.17 15.29 -7.82
N ARG A 55 7.01 15.09 -6.50
CA ARG A 55 8.11 14.79 -5.57
C ARG A 55 8.01 13.32 -5.17
N PRO A 56 8.65 12.42 -5.90
CA PRO A 56 8.59 11.02 -5.55
C PRO A 56 9.35 10.78 -4.26
N PHE A 57 8.99 9.73 -3.55
CA PHE A 57 9.78 9.22 -2.47
C PHE A 57 9.76 7.70 -2.52
N VAL A 58 10.81 7.07 -2.01
CA VAL A 58 11.03 5.63 -2.16
C VAL A 58 10.78 4.95 -0.84
N VAL A 59 9.98 3.89 -0.84
CA VAL A 59 9.80 3.01 0.30
C VAL A 59 10.57 1.73 0.03
N ARG A 60 11.63 1.51 0.81
CA ARG A 60 12.40 0.26 0.78
C ARG A 60 11.90 -0.67 1.87
N LEU A 61 11.53 -1.88 1.48
CA LEU A 61 11.00 -2.91 2.36
C LEU A 61 12.03 -4.03 2.49
N SER A 62 12.39 -4.37 3.73
CA SER A 62 13.05 -5.63 4.04
C SER A 62 12.08 -6.51 4.82
N TYR A 63 11.55 -7.56 4.18
CA TYR A 63 10.70 -8.58 4.78
C TYR A 63 11.47 -9.42 5.79
N LYS A 64 12.74 -9.74 5.50
CA LYS A 64 13.61 -10.48 6.43
C LYS A 64 13.83 -9.71 7.73
N ARG A 65 14.14 -8.41 7.64
CA ARG A 65 14.36 -7.54 8.80
C ARG A 65 13.04 -7.02 9.40
N ARG A 66 11.94 -7.12 8.67
CA ARG A 66 10.63 -6.52 8.99
C ARG A 66 10.72 -5.02 9.23
N VAL A 67 11.51 -4.34 8.38
CA VAL A 67 11.72 -2.89 8.43
C VAL A 67 11.32 -2.29 7.09
N ALA A 68 10.60 -1.18 7.14
CA ALA A 68 10.31 -0.33 6.01
C ALA A 68 10.98 1.03 6.24
N THR A 69 11.73 1.52 5.27
CA THR A 69 12.35 2.84 5.35
C THR A 69 11.83 3.71 4.21
N VAL A 70 11.41 4.91 4.58
CA VAL A 70 10.94 5.93 3.65
C VAL A 70 12.09 6.89 3.38
N TYR A 71 12.37 7.10 2.11
CA TYR A 71 13.46 7.91 1.60
C TYR A 71 12.93 9.07 0.78
N ARG A 72 13.34 10.30 1.10
CA ARG A 72 13.08 11.47 0.25
C ARG A 72 14.00 11.41 -0.97
N THR A 73 13.46 11.61 -2.16
CA THR A 73 14.31 11.85 -3.35
C THR A 73 14.72 13.32 -3.42
N LEU A 74 15.97 13.57 -3.79
CA LEU A 74 16.45 14.91 -4.08
C LEU A 74 16.08 15.30 -5.52
N TRP A 75 15.80 16.57 -5.74
CA TRP A 75 15.47 17.09 -7.08
C TRP A 75 16.63 16.85 -8.05
N GLY A 76 16.30 16.37 -9.26
CA GLY A 76 17.26 16.20 -10.35
C GLY A 76 17.96 14.84 -10.40
N GLU A 77 17.74 13.96 -9.41
CA GLU A 77 18.22 12.57 -9.50
C GLU A 77 17.25 11.69 -10.29
N ASP A 78 17.82 10.68 -10.96
CA ASP A 78 17.01 9.61 -11.54
C ASP A 78 16.34 8.84 -10.39
N ILE A 79 15.01 8.96 -10.35
CA ILE A 79 14.11 8.38 -9.34
C ILE A 79 14.27 6.86 -9.23
N TRP A 80 14.78 6.21 -10.29
CA TRP A 80 14.98 4.76 -10.36
C TRP A 80 16.31 4.34 -9.75
N THR A 81 17.34 5.18 -9.89
CA THR A 81 18.67 4.87 -9.36
C THR A 81 18.93 5.51 -8.01
N CYS A 82 18.07 6.44 -7.56
CA CYS A 82 18.21 7.31 -6.38
C CYS A 82 19.01 6.66 -5.23
N THR A 83 20.33 6.85 -5.32
CA THR A 83 21.34 6.35 -4.38
C THR A 83 21.57 7.38 -3.28
N SER A 84 21.31 8.66 -3.56
CA SER A 84 21.43 9.77 -2.61
C SER A 84 20.03 10.19 -2.14
N SER A 85 19.58 9.51 -1.10
CA SER A 85 18.24 9.71 -0.55
C SER A 85 18.28 9.88 0.95
N GLU A 86 17.71 10.97 1.46
CA GLU A 86 17.62 11.25 2.89
C GLU A 86 16.58 10.32 3.53
N VAL A 87 16.96 9.64 4.61
CA VAL A 87 16.02 8.82 5.39
C VAL A 87 15.01 9.75 6.07
N LEU A 88 13.75 9.65 5.69
CA LEU A 88 12.67 10.36 6.37
C LEU A 88 12.25 9.66 7.65
N ARG A 89 12.04 8.34 7.57
CA ARG A 89 11.57 7.54 8.70
C ARG A 89 11.72 6.05 8.45
N SER A 90 11.99 5.29 9.50
CA SER A 90 11.94 3.83 9.46
C SER A 90 10.88 3.25 10.41
N PHE A 91 10.24 2.17 9.98
CA PHE A 91 9.16 1.49 10.70
C PHE A 91 9.44 0.00 10.80
N ARG A 92 9.31 -0.56 12.01
CA ARG A 92 9.17 -2.01 12.18
C ARG A 92 7.72 -2.40 11.89
N TYR A 93 7.50 -3.43 11.09
CA TYR A 93 6.16 -3.90 10.74
C TYR A 93 5.98 -5.40 10.94
N ARG A 94 4.74 -5.85 11.08
CA ARG A 94 4.37 -7.27 11.10
C ARG A 94 4.03 -7.77 9.71
N ARG A 95 3.26 -6.98 8.95
CA ARG A 95 2.89 -7.22 7.56
C ARG A 95 3.03 -5.91 6.78
N ALA A 96 3.37 -6.00 5.51
CA ALA A 96 3.37 -4.87 4.60
C ALA A 96 2.45 -5.22 3.42
N PHE A 97 1.59 -4.28 3.06
CA PHE A 97 0.76 -4.36 1.88
C PHE A 97 1.24 -3.29 0.91
N VAL A 98 1.46 -3.68 -0.34
CA VAL A 98 1.83 -2.75 -1.40
C VAL A 98 0.59 -2.57 -2.26
N GLY A 99 0.12 -1.34 -2.38
CA GLY A 99 -1.07 -1.00 -3.15
C GLY A 99 -0.72 -1.13 -4.62
N VAL A 100 -1.24 -2.15 -5.28
CA VAL A 100 -1.07 -2.39 -6.71
C VAL A 100 -2.41 -2.17 -7.39
N ASP A 101 -2.38 -1.65 -8.62
CA ASP A 101 -3.60 -1.53 -9.41
C ASP A 101 -4.07 -2.92 -9.88
N PRO A 102 -5.35 -3.30 -9.72
CA PRO A 102 -5.86 -4.59 -10.18
C PRO A 102 -5.61 -4.88 -11.67
N SER A 103 -5.50 -3.86 -12.52
CA SER A 103 -5.14 -4.02 -13.93
C SER A 103 -3.71 -4.51 -14.12
N GLU A 104 -2.77 -4.13 -13.24
CA GLU A 104 -1.38 -4.62 -13.27
C GLU A 104 -1.33 -6.14 -13.01
N HIS A 105 -2.20 -6.67 -12.13
CA HIS A 105 -2.27 -8.11 -11.90
C HIS A 105 -2.69 -8.90 -13.15
N LYS A 106 -3.57 -8.34 -13.98
CA LYS A 106 -3.96 -8.97 -15.24
C LYS A 106 -2.78 -9.02 -16.21
N MET A 107 -2.04 -7.92 -16.32
CA MET A 107 -0.85 -7.84 -17.18
C MET A 107 0.21 -8.86 -16.77
N ASP A 108 0.46 -9.02 -15.46
CA ASP A 108 1.40 -10.04 -14.96
C ASP A 108 0.93 -11.48 -15.25
N ALA A 109 -0.36 -11.75 -15.11
CA ALA A 109 -0.94 -13.05 -15.41
C ALA A 109 -0.83 -13.39 -16.90
N ASP A 110 -1.18 -12.43 -17.76
CA ASP A 110 -1.13 -12.56 -19.21
C ASP A 110 0.32 -12.73 -19.69
N ALA A 111 1.26 -11.96 -19.14
CA ALA A 111 2.69 -12.07 -19.43
C ALA A 111 3.25 -13.45 -19.04
N LYS A 112 2.88 -13.97 -17.85
CA LYS A 112 3.25 -15.33 -17.42
C LYS A 112 2.67 -16.39 -18.34
N GLN A 113 1.41 -16.24 -18.77
CA GLN A 113 0.76 -17.18 -19.69
C GLN A 113 1.40 -17.16 -21.08
N ALA A 114 1.75 -15.98 -21.60
CA ALA A 114 2.46 -15.82 -22.87
C ALA A 114 3.86 -16.48 -22.84
N LYS A 115 4.63 -16.28 -21.76
CA LYS A 115 5.94 -16.92 -21.57
C LYS A 115 5.82 -18.45 -21.49
N LYS A 116 4.81 -18.97 -20.79
CA LYS A 116 4.53 -20.42 -20.73
C LYS A 116 4.24 -20.99 -22.12
N LYS A 117 3.36 -20.35 -22.91
CA LYS A 117 3.04 -20.78 -24.28
C LYS A 117 4.27 -20.80 -25.20
N ARG A 118 5.13 -19.78 -25.12
CA ARG A 118 6.37 -19.72 -25.91
C ARG A 118 7.31 -20.88 -25.59
N ASN A 119 7.53 -21.16 -24.30
CA ASN A 119 8.38 -22.26 -23.88
C ASN A 119 7.83 -23.62 -24.34
N THR A 120 6.52 -23.85 -24.25
CA THR A 120 5.89 -25.09 -24.74
C THR A 120 6.01 -25.24 -26.26
N ALA A 121 5.87 -24.16 -27.02
CA ALA A 121 6.06 -24.19 -28.48
C ALA A 121 7.51 -24.51 -28.88
N THR A 122 8.50 -23.96 -28.15
CA THR A 122 9.92 -24.25 -28.38
C THR A 122 10.26 -25.71 -28.06
N THR A 123 9.68 -26.29 -27.00
CA THR A 123 9.88 -27.72 -26.69
C THR A 123 9.20 -28.64 -27.71
N ALA A 124 7.98 -28.30 -28.16
CA ALA A 124 7.28 -29.08 -29.18
C ALA A 124 7.98 -29.06 -30.55
N ALA A 125 8.63 -27.95 -30.92
CA ALA A 125 9.44 -27.86 -32.15
C ALA A 125 10.76 -28.65 -32.05
N ALA A 126 11.34 -28.75 -30.85
CA ALA A 126 12.56 -29.55 -30.63
C ALA A 126 12.30 -31.06 -30.77
N ASP A 127 11.12 -31.55 -30.38
CA ASP A 127 10.75 -32.97 -30.51
C ASP A 127 10.31 -33.36 -31.93
N ALA A 128 9.91 -32.40 -32.77
CA ALA A 128 9.42 -32.67 -34.12
C ALA A 128 10.51 -32.66 -35.22
N THR A 129 11.78 -32.39 -34.87
CA THR A 129 12.86 -32.19 -35.85
C THR A 129 14.08 -33.07 -35.55
N ALA A 130 13.89 -34.39 -35.66
CA ALA A 130 14.96 -35.37 -35.79
C ALA A 130 14.92 -36.01 -37.20
N THR A 131 14.98 -35.15 -38.22
CA THR A 131 15.24 -35.55 -39.61
C THR A 131 16.08 -34.44 -40.25
N ASP A 132 17.21 -34.84 -40.83
CA ASP A 132 18.26 -33.99 -41.42
C ASP A 132 17.70 -32.81 -42.23
N ALA A 133 17.73 -31.61 -41.66
CA ALA A 133 17.43 -30.37 -42.38
C ALA A 133 18.38 -29.26 -41.95
N ALA A 134 18.92 -28.57 -42.96
CA ALA A 134 19.96 -27.56 -42.87
C ALA A 134 19.66 -26.44 -41.86
N ALA A 135 20.72 -25.97 -41.19
CA ALA A 135 20.67 -24.97 -40.14
C ALA A 135 19.94 -23.67 -40.58
N PRO A 136 18.97 -23.16 -39.79
CA PRO A 136 18.29 -21.92 -40.11
C PRO A 136 19.25 -20.73 -39.94
N THR A 137 19.34 -19.90 -40.99
CA THR A 137 20.11 -18.66 -41.01
C THR A 137 19.53 -17.66 -40.01
N ALA A 138 20.40 -17.06 -39.19
CA ALA A 138 20.11 -16.27 -37.99
C ALA A 138 19.35 -14.93 -38.18
N SER A 139 18.68 -14.70 -39.33
CA SER A 139 18.18 -13.36 -39.69
C SER A 139 16.69 -13.08 -39.39
N ASP A 140 15.90 -14.08 -38.96
CA ASP A 140 14.44 -13.93 -38.80
C ASP A 140 13.95 -13.86 -37.34
N VAL A 141 14.86 -13.77 -36.36
CA VAL A 141 14.46 -13.57 -34.96
C VAL A 141 14.13 -12.10 -34.75
N ALA A 142 12.85 -11.75 -34.99
CA ALA A 142 12.30 -10.43 -34.68
C ALA A 142 12.75 -9.96 -33.29
N ALA A 143 13.43 -8.82 -33.26
CA ALA A 143 13.95 -8.22 -32.03
C ALA A 143 12.81 -8.10 -31.00
N PRO A 144 13.06 -8.45 -29.72
CA PRO A 144 12.04 -8.34 -28.69
C PRO A 144 11.56 -6.89 -28.62
N ALA A 145 10.25 -6.68 -28.75
CA ALA A 145 9.64 -5.37 -28.59
C ALA A 145 10.15 -4.73 -27.30
N ALA A 146 10.72 -3.52 -27.41
CA ALA A 146 11.23 -2.79 -26.26
C ALA A 146 10.16 -2.76 -25.15
N PRO A 147 10.51 -3.05 -23.89
CA PRO A 147 9.54 -3.05 -22.81
C PRO A 147 8.90 -1.66 -22.76
N ARG A 148 7.55 -1.60 -22.84
CA ARG A 148 6.83 -0.34 -22.68
C ARG A 148 7.24 0.25 -21.33
N LYS A 149 7.81 1.46 -21.36
CA LYS A 149 8.20 2.24 -20.18
C LYS A 149 6.92 2.62 -19.42
N LEU A 150 6.36 1.71 -18.63
CA LEU A 150 5.29 2.00 -17.69
C LEU A 150 5.93 2.71 -16.50
N TRP A 151 5.46 3.93 -16.22
CA TRP A 151 6.08 4.82 -15.23
C TRP A 151 5.75 4.43 -13.77
N TRP A 152 5.05 3.31 -13.54
CA TRP A 152 4.42 3.00 -12.25
C TRP A 152 4.53 1.53 -11.79
N PHE A 153 5.39 0.71 -12.40
CA PHE A 153 5.52 -0.69 -11.97
C PHE A 153 5.99 -0.80 -10.51
N GLY A 154 5.16 -1.41 -9.67
CA GLY A 154 5.59 -1.91 -8.35
C GLY A 154 4.81 -1.39 -7.16
N GLY A 155 3.87 -0.46 -7.34
CA GLY A 155 2.89 -0.05 -6.34
C GLY A 155 2.75 1.47 -6.16
N THR A 156 1.55 1.90 -5.83
CA THR A 156 1.14 3.31 -5.71
C THR A 156 1.26 3.86 -4.30
N SER A 157 1.24 2.98 -3.31
CA SER A 157 1.28 3.29 -1.89
C SER A 157 1.64 2.05 -1.09
N VAL A 158 1.97 2.22 0.18
CA VAL A 158 2.30 1.13 1.09
C VAL A 158 1.50 1.29 2.38
N LEU A 159 0.94 0.18 2.86
CA LEU A 159 0.29 0.10 4.17
C LEU A 159 1.07 -0.88 5.06
N LEU A 160 1.51 -0.42 6.22
CA LEU A 160 2.27 -1.24 7.17
C LEU A 160 1.40 -1.60 8.38
N ASP A 161 1.30 -2.87 8.72
CA ASP A 161 0.67 -3.36 9.96
C ASP A 161 1.70 -3.33 11.09
N LEU A 162 1.52 -2.43 12.06
CA LEU A 162 2.39 -2.32 13.25
C LEU A 162 1.96 -3.26 14.39
N GLY A 163 0.90 -4.04 14.21
CA GLY A 163 0.26 -4.86 15.22
C GLY A 163 -0.81 -4.11 16.02
N ARG A 164 -1.65 -4.86 16.75
CA ARG A 164 -2.76 -4.33 17.56
C ARG A 164 -3.70 -3.40 16.76
N ARG A 165 -3.93 -3.73 15.48
CA ARG A 165 -4.71 -2.94 14.52
C ARG A 165 -4.18 -1.51 14.29
N ARG A 166 -2.92 -1.25 14.62
CA ARG A 166 -2.26 0.01 14.29
C ARG A 166 -1.59 -0.14 12.93
N TYR A 167 -1.81 0.85 12.07
CA TYR A 167 -1.29 0.84 10.71
C TYR A 167 -0.61 2.16 10.37
N VAL A 168 0.38 2.11 9.49
CA VAL A 168 0.97 3.30 8.85
C VAL A 168 0.62 3.26 7.38
N TYR A 169 -0.10 4.26 6.93
CA TYR A 169 -0.30 4.52 5.51
C TYR A 169 0.84 5.40 5.01
N ILE A 170 1.42 5.01 3.88
CA ILE A 170 2.49 5.70 3.18
C ILE A 170 2.02 5.88 1.74
N GLY A 171 1.57 7.08 1.39
CA GLY A 171 1.15 7.47 0.04
C GLY A 171 1.41 8.96 -0.16
N TRP A 172 0.47 9.71 -0.72
CA TRP A 172 0.60 11.18 -0.82
C TRP A 172 0.83 11.88 0.54
N VAL A 173 0.42 11.22 1.63
CA VAL A 173 0.72 11.59 3.01
C VAL A 173 1.17 10.35 3.80
N ILE A 174 1.96 10.56 4.85
CA ILE A 174 2.38 9.51 5.79
C ILE A 174 1.69 9.74 7.12
N TYR A 175 0.80 8.84 7.53
CA TYR A 175 0.14 8.93 8.84
C TYR A 175 -0.10 7.56 9.46
N THR A 176 -0.29 7.56 10.79
CA THR A 176 -0.60 6.35 11.57
C THR A 176 -2.05 6.40 12.02
N PHE A 177 -2.77 5.28 11.91
CA PHE A 177 -4.14 5.15 12.41
C PHE A 177 -4.36 3.81 13.12
N THR A 178 -5.51 3.67 13.78
CA THR A 178 -5.95 2.41 14.40
C THR A 178 -7.25 1.98 13.77
N ALA A 179 -7.26 0.80 13.14
CA ALA A 179 -8.45 0.24 12.52
C ALA A 179 -9.39 -0.38 13.58
N TYR A 180 -10.69 -0.38 13.30
CA TYR A 180 -11.69 -1.03 14.13
C TYR A 180 -11.64 -2.55 14.05
N ASP A 181 -11.12 -3.09 12.96
CA ASP A 181 -11.00 -4.51 12.67
C ASP A 181 -9.71 -4.81 11.89
N ASP A 182 -9.41 -6.09 11.71
CA ASP A 182 -8.15 -6.49 11.06
C ASP A 182 -8.24 -6.28 9.55
N ILE A 183 -7.25 -5.59 8.99
CA ILE A 183 -7.08 -5.44 7.54
C ILE A 183 -6.60 -6.76 6.94
N VAL A 184 -7.34 -7.20 5.92
CA VAL A 184 -7.12 -8.46 5.19
C VAL A 184 -6.54 -8.22 3.81
N ASP A 185 -6.87 -7.10 3.17
CA ASP A 185 -6.40 -6.76 1.83
C ASP A 185 -6.18 -5.25 1.67
N TYR A 186 -5.45 -4.86 0.63
CA TYR A 186 -5.11 -3.47 0.35
C TYR A 186 -4.96 -3.27 -1.16
N VAL A 187 -5.71 -2.31 -1.68
CA VAL A 187 -5.79 -2.05 -3.11
C VAL A 187 -5.32 -0.63 -3.36
N GLY A 188 -4.47 -0.45 -4.36
CA GLY A 188 -3.91 0.85 -4.74
C GLY A 188 -4.30 1.24 -6.16
N THR A 189 -5.61 1.34 -6.43
CA THR A 189 -6.13 1.69 -7.76
C THR A 189 -5.63 3.05 -8.25
N MET A 190 -5.33 3.14 -9.54
CA MET A 190 -4.98 4.37 -10.24
C MET A 190 -6.18 4.82 -11.10
N GLY A 191 -6.65 6.05 -10.86
CA GLY A 191 -7.70 6.65 -11.67
C GLY A 191 -7.17 7.19 -13.01
N ASN A 192 -8.10 7.62 -13.88
CA ASN A 192 -7.80 8.14 -15.23
C ASN A 192 -6.79 9.30 -15.27
N SER A 193 -6.64 10.05 -14.18
CA SER A 193 -5.72 11.19 -14.08
C SER A 193 -4.35 10.82 -13.47
N HIS A 194 -4.01 9.52 -13.42
CA HIS A 194 -2.83 9.02 -12.69
C HIS A 194 -2.84 9.41 -11.19
N VAL A 195 -4.04 9.57 -10.62
CA VAL A 195 -4.24 9.82 -9.20
C VAL A 195 -4.53 8.49 -8.53
N THR A 196 -3.81 8.21 -7.45
CA THR A 196 -3.96 6.98 -6.68
C THR A 196 -5.16 7.11 -5.75
N TYR A 197 -5.98 6.06 -5.65
CA TYR A 197 -7.13 5.96 -4.75
C TYR A 197 -7.02 4.72 -3.85
N PRO A 198 -6.03 4.68 -2.94
CA PRO A 198 -5.80 3.49 -2.14
C PRO A 198 -6.87 3.30 -1.07
N PHE A 199 -7.27 2.05 -0.88
CA PHE A 199 -8.17 1.64 0.19
C PHE A 199 -7.76 0.29 0.78
N ALA A 200 -8.03 0.13 2.08
CA ALA A 200 -7.75 -1.09 2.80
C ALA A 200 -9.04 -1.84 3.12
N VAL A 201 -9.10 -3.12 2.82
CA VAL A 201 -10.26 -3.97 3.12
C VAL A 201 -10.03 -4.66 4.44
N GLY A 202 -10.86 -4.36 5.44
CA GLY A 202 -10.97 -5.08 6.68
C GLY A 202 -12.06 -6.17 6.63
N LYS A 203 -12.10 -6.99 7.69
CA LYS A 203 -13.14 -8.00 7.91
C LYS A 203 -14.57 -7.42 7.88
N LYS A 204 -14.78 -6.22 8.41
CA LYS A 204 -16.07 -5.54 8.61
C LYS A 204 -16.14 -4.17 7.94
N ASN A 205 -15.01 -3.50 7.74
CA ASN A 205 -14.96 -2.14 7.21
C ASN A 205 -13.97 -2.03 6.05
N THR A 206 -14.23 -1.12 5.11
CA THR A 206 -13.28 -0.71 4.08
C THR A 206 -12.82 0.70 4.38
N TYR A 207 -11.51 0.92 4.47
CA TYR A 207 -10.90 2.17 4.91
C TYR A 207 -10.38 2.94 3.69
N MET A 208 -10.76 4.21 3.57
CA MET A 208 -10.32 5.09 2.49
C MET A 208 -9.13 5.91 2.96
N MET A 209 -7.96 5.73 2.34
CA MET A 209 -6.71 6.27 2.86
C MET A 209 -6.54 7.77 2.58
N ILE A 210 -7.26 8.33 1.61
CA ILE A 210 -7.19 9.76 1.28
C ILE A 210 -8.08 10.55 2.22
N GLU A 211 -9.33 10.13 2.40
CA GLU A 211 -10.34 10.81 3.20
C GLU A 211 -10.19 10.50 4.69
N THR A 212 -9.31 9.57 5.06
CA THR A 212 -9.08 9.13 6.44
C THR A 212 -10.36 8.62 7.13
N THR A 213 -11.24 7.99 6.35
CA THR A 213 -12.55 7.49 6.79
C THR A 213 -12.73 5.99 6.49
N TYR A 214 -13.85 5.41 6.89
CA TYR A 214 -14.20 4.03 6.56
C TYR A 214 -15.68 3.87 6.21
N ILE A 215 -15.98 2.84 5.43
CA ILE A 215 -17.33 2.42 5.05
C ILE A 215 -17.54 0.98 5.55
N PRO A 216 -18.58 0.70 6.34
CA PRO A 216 -18.94 -0.67 6.68
C PRO A 216 -19.22 -1.53 5.44
N ASN A 217 -18.64 -2.73 5.39
CA ASN A 217 -18.70 -3.61 4.22
C ASN A 217 -20.13 -4.03 3.85
N HIS A 218 -21.05 -4.06 4.81
CA HIS A 218 -22.45 -4.40 4.53
C HIS A 218 -23.14 -3.33 3.67
N ILE A 219 -22.72 -2.05 3.77
CA ILE A 219 -23.23 -0.97 2.93
C ILE A 219 -22.75 -1.18 1.48
N LEU A 220 -21.45 -1.47 1.30
CA LEU A 220 -20.86 -1.69 -0.03
C LEU A 220 -21.45 -2.89 -0.77
N ARG A 221 -21.92 -3.92 -0.06
CA ARG A 221 -22.52 -5.13 -0.66
C ARG A 221 -23.94 -4.92 -1.16
N THR A 222 -24.61 -3.85 -0.75
CA THR A 222 -26.03 -3.62 -1.08
C THR A 222 -26.20 -2.97 -2.45
N CYS A 223 -25.12 -2.45 -3.04
CA CYS A 223 -25.11 -1.80 -4.36
C CYS A 223 -24.75 -2.80 -5.49
N ARG A 224 -25.51 -3.90 -5.62
CA ARG A 224 -25.37 -4.84 -6.74
C ARG A 224 -26.40 -4.60 -7.83
#